data_AF-A0A7X5D832-F1
#
_entry.id   AF-A0A7X5D832-F1
#
_cell.length_a   1.000
_cell.length_b   1.000
_cell.length_c   1.000
_cell.angle_alpha   90.00
_cell.angle_beta   90.00
_cell.angle_gamma   90.00
#
_symmetry.space_group_name_H-M   'P 1'
#
loop_
_entity.id
_entity.type
_entity.pdbx_description
1 polymer ?
#
loop_
_entity_poly.entity_id
_entity_poly.type
_entity_poly.pdbx_seq_one_letter_code
_entity_poly.pdbx_strand_id
1 'polypeptide(L)'
;MEKVSMSHEDYLEAIVMLGGSVSSPVRSVDVANKLGVSKASVSKAISLLKEQGLVDQPYYGDITLTADGYAYGHAVLERHELLCAFLEKALGIDARTAEEEACKMEHAISDESFEKWRDYIQSLNL
;
A
#
# COMPACT_ATOMS: atom_id res chain seq x y z
N MET A 1 9.14 9.16 -12.20
CA MET A 1 8.26 9.53 -11.08
C MET A 1 9.15 9.63 -9.86
N GLU A 2 9.16 10.74 -9.13
CA GLU A 2 9.88 10.80 -7.85
C GLU A 2 9.28 9.77 -6.90
N LYS A 3 10.13 9.05 -6.15
CA LYS A 3 9.68 8.01 -5.22
C LYS A 3 8.83 8.66 -4.13
N VAL A 4 7.59 8.17 -4.01
CA VAL A 4 6.66 8.54 -2.95
C VAL A 4 7.31 8.14 -1.61
N SER A 5 7.18 8.96 -0.55
CA SER A 5 7.79 8.58 0.74
C SER A 5 7.09 7.35 1.30
N MET A 6 7.79 6.52 2.09
CA MET A 6 7.21 5.30 2.71
C MET A 6 5.82 5.56 3.31
N SER A 7 5.70 6.63 4.11
CA SER A 7 4.43 7.00 4.73
C SER A 7 3.27 7.25 3.77
N HIS A 8 3.54 7.67 2.52
CA HIS A 8 2.54 7.91 1.50
C HIS A 8 2.20 6.63 0.71
N GLU A 9 3.17 5.72 0.55
CA GLU A 9 2.94 4.37 0.02
C GLU A 9 1.90 3.64 0.90
N ASP A 10 2.06 3.71 2.23
CA ASP A 10 1.11 3.15 3.22
C ASP A 10 -0.33 3.65 3.03
N TYR A 11 -0.52 4.93 2.69
CA TYR A 11 -1.87 5.47 2.47
C TYR A 11 -2.50 4.92 1.20
N LEU A 12 -1.74 4.83 0.11
CA LEU A 12 -2.25 4.29 -1.15
C LEU A 12 -2.59 2.81 -1.00
N GLU A 13 -1.70 2.04 -0.38
CA GLU A 13 -1.92 0.63 -0.07
C GLU A 13 -3.17 0.45 0.81
N ALA A 14 -3.28 1.21 1.91
CA ALA A 14 -4.45 1.14 2.79
C ALA A 14 -5.77 1.47 2.09
N ILE A 15 -5.75 2.45 1.16
CA ILE A 15 -6.94 2.77 0.35
C ILE A 15 -7.31 1.59 -0.54
N VAL A 16 -6.33 0.95 -1.19
CA VAL A 16 -6.56 -0.25 -2.02
C VAL A 16 -7.10 -1.41 -1.18
N MET A 17 -6.52 -1.68 0.00
CA MET A 17 -6.99 -2.71 0.93
C MET A 17 -8.43 -2.48 1.41
N LEU A 18 -8.86 -1.22 1.49
CA LEU A 18 -10.24 -0.84 1.83
C LEU A 18 -11.21 -0.97 0.65
N GLY A 19 -10.75 -1.42 -0.51
CA GLY A 19 -11.54 -1.54 -1.74
C GLY A 19 -11.60 -0.25 -2.57
N GLY A 20 -10.72 0.70 -2.27
CA GLY A 20 -10.60 1.95 -3.02
C GLY A 20 -10.07 1.69 -4.43
N SER A 21 -10.65 2.40 -5.40
CA SER A 21 -10.23 2.35 -6.81
C SER A 21 -10.64 3.63 -7.53
N VAL A 22 -10.46 3.67 -8.85
CA VAL A 22 -10.89 4.80 -9.70
C VAL A 22 -12.40 5.02 -9.68
N SER A 23 -13.20 3.97 -9.38
CA SER A 23 -14.67 4.04 -9.35
C SER A 23 -15.27 3.80 -7.96
N SER A 24 -14.45 3.47 -6.96
CA SER A 24 -14.89 3.12 -5.61
C SER A 24 -14.19 4.02 -4.60
N PRO A 25 -14.89 5.02 -4.04
CA PRO A 25 -14.29 5.92 -3.07
C PRO A 25 -14.27 5.31 -1.67
N VAL A 26 -13.34 5.76 -0.82
CA VAL A 26 -13.23 5.35 0.59
C VAL A 26 -13.28 6.55 1.54
N ARG A 27 -13.82 6.35 2.74
CA ARG A 27 -13.95 7.43 3.72
C ARG A 27 -12.61 7.65 4.43
N SER A 28 -12.24 8.90 4.68
CA SER A 28 -11.02 9.25 5.44
C SER A 28 -10.98 8.62 6.85
N VAL A 29 -12.14 8.35 7.45
CA VAL A 29 -12.21 7.69 8.77
C VAL A 29 -11.80 6.21 8.70
N ASP A 30 -12.12 5.53 7.60
CA ASP A 30 -11.75 4.12 7.43
C ASP A 30 -10.25 3.99 7.21
N VAL A 31 -9.67 4.91 6.42
CA VAL A 31 -8.21 5.03 6.24
C VAL A 31 -7.51 5.31 7.57
N ALA A 32 -8.02 6.26 8.36
CA ALA A 32 -7.47 6.58 9.69
C ALA A 32 -7.46 5.35 10.61
N ASN A 33 -8.57 4.60 10.65
CA ASN A 33 -8.70 3.40 11.47
C ASN A 33 -7.78 2.28 10.99
N LYS A 34 -7.68 2.06 9.67
CA LYS A 34 -6.83 1.04 9.06
C LYS A 34 -5.35 1.25 9.37
N LEU A 35 -4.88 2.50 9.32
CA LEU A 35 -3.49 2.87 9.59
C LEU A 35 -3.21 3.17 11.07
N GLY A 36 -4.22 3.23 11.93
CA GLY A 36 -4.05 3.60 13.35
C GLY A 36 -3.58 5.04 13.56
N VAL A 37 -3.94 5.96 12.65
CA VAL A 37 -3.51 7.38 12.67
C VAL A 37 -4.68 8.33 12.90
N SER A 38 -4.38 9.59 13.19
CA SER A 38 -5.41 10.62 13.37
C SER A 38 -6.04 11.06 12.04
N LYS A 39 -7.29 11.54 12.06
CA LYS A 39 -7.93 12.16 10.88
C LYS A 39 -7.14 13.36 10.33
N ALA A 40 -6.46 14.10 11.18
CA ALA A 40 -5.60 15.22 10.76
C ALA A 40 -4.38 14.71 9.97
N SER A 41 -3.80 13.57 10.38
CA SER A 41 -2.73 12.89 9.64
C SER A 41 -3.20 12.47 8.25
N VAL A 42 -4.38 11.84 8.16
CA VAL A 42 -4.98 11.46 6.87
C VAL A 42 -5.18 12.69 6.00
N SER A 43 -5.81 13.76 6.51
CA SER A 43 -6.06 14.97 5.71
C SER A 43 -4.79 15.60 5.17
N LYS A 44 -3.70 15.61 5.95
CA LYS A 44 -2.39 16.09 5.51
C LYS A 44 -1.82 15.21 4.39
N ALA A 45 -1.83 13.89 4.58
CA ALA A 45 -1.30 12.95 3.58
C ALA A 45 -2.11 12.96 2.27
N ILE A 46 -3.43 13.00 2.34
CA ILE A 46 -4.31 13.06 1.17
C ILE A 46 -4.13 14.37 0.40
N SER A 47 -3.88 15.48 1.09
CA SER A 47 -3.56 16.75 0.41
C SER A 47 -2.29 16.63 -0.43
N LEU A 48 -1.24 15.99 0.11
CA LEU A 48 0.03 15.78 -0.60
C LEU A 48 -0.12 14.79 -1.77
N LEU A 49 -0.82 13.68 -1.56
CA LEU A 49 -1.11 12.71 -2.63
C LEU A 49 -1.96 13.32 -3.75
N LYS A 50 -2.84 14.26 -3.41
CA LYS A 50 -3.65 15.01 -4.37
C LYS A 50 -2.79 15.98 -5.19
N GLU A 51 -1.86 16.69 -4.55
CA GLU A 51 -0.87 17.52 -5.24
C GLU A 51 -0.01 16.71 -6.22
N GLN A 52 0.23 15.43 -5.91
CA GLN A 52 0.94 14.47 -6.76
C GLN A 52 0.05 13.82 -7.83
N GLY A 53 -1.26 14.09 -7.86
CA GLY A 53 -2.18 13.50 -8.84
C GLY A 53 -2.51 12.02 -8.60
N LEU A 54 -2.28 11.49 -7.40
CA LEU A 54 -2.51 10.08 -7.05
C LEU A 54 -3.91 9.84 -6.45
N VAL A 55 -4.53 10.87 -5.89
CA VAL A 55 -5.89 10.80 -5.34
C VAL A 55 -6.68 12.05 -5.69
N ASP A 56 -8.00 11.88 -5.74
CA ASP A 56 -8.97 12.96 -5.78
C ASP A 56 -9.79 12.97 -4.49
N GLN A 57 -9.94 14.16 -3.92
CA GLN A 57 -10.82 14.40 -2.78
C GLN A 57 -11.47 15.79 -2.88
N PRO A 58 -12.81 15.88 -2.96
CA PRO A 58 -13.56 17.12 -2.77
C PRO A 58 -13.42 17.65 -1.33
N TYR A 59 -13.70 18.92 -1.08
CA TYR A 59 -13.44 19.62 0.21
C TYR A 59 -13.98 18.90 1.48
N TYR A 60 -15.01 18.06 1.34
CA TYR A 60 -15.53 17.18 2.41
C TYR A 60 -15.93 15.79 1.87
N GLY A 61 -15.31 15.37 0.76
CA GLY A 61 -15.68 14.14 0.06
C GLY A 61 -14.85 12.93 0.46
N ASP A 62 -15.31 11.77 0.01
CA ASP A 62 -14.54 10.54 0.08
C ASP A 62 -13.33 10.60 -0.85
N ILE A 63 -12.33 9.77 -0.55
CA ILE A 63 -11.05 9.69 -1.25
C ILE A 63 -11.24 8.72 -2.42
N THR A 64 -10.94 9.16 -3.63
CA THR A 64 -10.93 8.31 -4.82
C THR A 64 -9.50 8.21 -5.34
N LEU A 65 -9.04 7.02 -5.71
CA LEU A 65 -7.72 6.88 -6.33
C LEU A 65 -7.79 7.33 -7.78
N THR A 66 -6.76 8.01 -8.28
CA THR A 66 -6.59 8.15 -9.73
C THR A 66 -6.11 6.81 -10.32
N ALA A 67 -6.06 6.70 -11.64
CA ALA A 67 -5.50 5.50 -12.28
C ALA A 67 -4.05 5.24 -11.83
N ASP A 68 -3.24 6.30 -11.75
CA ASP A 68 -1.84 6.22 -11.31
C ASP A 68 -1.74 5.87 -9.82
N GLY A 69 -2.58 6.48 -8.97
CA GLY A 69 -2.61 6.15 -7.54
C GLY A 69 -3.06 4.72 -7.26
N TYR A 70 -4.03 4.21 -8.03
CA TYR A 70 -4.47 2.82 -7.92
C TYR A 70 -3.38 1.84 -8.36
N ALA A 71 -2.75 2.08 -9.52
CA ALA A 71 -1.64 1.26 -9.98
C ALA A 71 -0.49 1.23 -8.97
N TYR A 72 -0.17 2.39 -8.37
CA TYR A 72 0.88 2.51 -7.37
C TYR A 72 0.52 1.75 -6.07
N GLY A 73 -0.64 2.03 -5.49
CA GLY A 73 -1.07 1.37 -4.25
C GLY A 73 -1.23 -0.14 -4.40
N HIS A 74 -1.70 -0.60 -5.56
CA HIS A 74 -1.80 -2.03 -5.85
C HIS A 74 -0.42 -2.68 -6.03
N ALA A 75 0.55 -1.99 -6.62
CA ALA A 75 1.91 -2.50 -6.72
C ALA A 75 2.58 -2.64 -5.35
N VAL A 76 2.30 -1.74 -4.40
CA VAL A 76 2.74 -1.86 -3.01
C VAL A 76 2.08 -3.09 -2.36
N LEU A 77 0.75 -3.19 -2.42
CA LEU A 77 0.02 -4.32 -1.85
C LEU A 77 0.49 -5.68 -2.40
N GLU A 78 0.76 -5.77 -3.71
CA GLU A 78 1.29 -7.00 -4.31
C GLU A 78 2.66 -7.39 -3.71
N ARG A 79 3.51 -6.39 -3.39
CA ARG A 79 4.79 -6.62 -2.73
C ARG A 79 4.59 -7.15 -1.32
N HIS A 80 3.73 -6.50 -0.55
CA HIS A 80 3.36 -6.93 0.80
C HIS A 80 2.87 -8.39 0.81
N GLU A 81 1.88 -8.70 -0.02
CA GLU A 81 1.26 -10.03 -0.07
C GLU A 81 2.25 -11.12 -0.50
N LEU A 82 3.12 -10.83 -1.47
CA LEU A 82 4.13 -11.77 -1.94
C LEU A 82 5.20 -12.05 -0.87
N LEU A 83 5.64 -11.03 -0.16
CA LEU A 83 6.58 -11.17 0.96
C LEU A 83 5.94 -11.90 2.13
N CYS A 84 4.71 -11.57 2.48
CA CYS A 84 3.96 -12.23 3.55
C CYS A 84 3.79 -13.73 3.24
N ALA A 85 3.34 -14.07 2.03
CA ALA A 85 3.21 -15.45 1.58
C ALA A 85 4.54 -16.22 1.62
N PHE A 86 5.65 -15.58 1.25
CA PHE A 86 6.97 -16.20 1.32
C PHE A 86 7.41 -16.45 2.77
N LEU A 87 7.33 -15.44 3.64
CA LEU A 87 7.71 -15.54 5.04
C LEU A 87 6.88 -16.62 5.76
N GLU A 88 5.57 -16.64 5.54
CA GLU A 88 4.67 -17.62 6.16
C GLU A 88 4.86 -19.02 5.56
N LYS A 89 4.66 -19.17 4.25
CA LYS A 89 4.52 -20.50 3.63
C LYS A 89 5.84 -21.19 3.34
N ALA A 90 6.86 -20.44 2.93
CA ALA A 90 8.17 -21.01 2.60
C ALA A 90 9.08 -21.11 3.83
N LEU A 91 9.04 -20.12 4.73
CA LEU A 91 9.92 -20.06 5.90
C LEU A 91 9.25 -20.53 7.20
N GLY A 92 7.93 -20.69 7.22
CA GLY A 92 7.19 -21.17 8.39
C GLY A 92 7.10 -20.14 9.51
N ILE A 93 7.24 -18.84 9.19
CA ILE A 93 7.09 -17.75 10.15
C ILE A 93 5.60 -17.62 10.50
N ASP A 94 5.30 -17.37 11.77
CA ASP A 94 3.93 -17.10 12.23
C ASP A 94 3.29 -15.96 11.43
N ALA A 95 2.04 -16.15 11.00
CA ALA A 95 1.34 -15.23 10.09
C ALA A 95 1.35 -13.77 10.56
N ARG A 96 1.18 -13.52 11.87
CA ARG A 96 1.23 -12.14 12.41
C ARG A 96 2.63 -11.54 12.28
N THR A 97 3.66 -12.35 12.51
CA THR A 97 5.04 -11.91 12.39
C THR A 97 5.42 -11.69 10.93
N ALA A 98 4.98 -12.58 10.02
CA ALA A 98 5.17 -12.43 8.58
C ALA A 98 4.55 -11.12 8.06
N GLU A 99 3.33 -10.79 8.49
CA GLU A 99 2.65 -9.54 8.15
C GLU A 99 3.45 -8.30 8.64
N GLU A 100 3.89 -8.30 9.90
CA GLU A 100 4.63 -7.18 10.50
C GLU A 100 6.03 -6.97 9.89
N GLU A 101 6.64 -8.04 9.38
CA GLU A 101 7.94 -8.00 8.72
C GLU A 101 7.82 -7.64 7.24
N ALA A 102 6.83 -8.20 6.53
CA ALA A 102 6.55 -7.89 5.12
C ALA A 102 6.29 -6.39 4.91
N CYS A 103 5.47 -5.78 5.77
CA CYS A 103 5.17 -4.34 5.74
C CYS A 103 6.42 -3.46 5.89
N LYS A 104 7.46 -3.92 6.61
CA LYS A 104 8.73 -3.17 6.70
C LYS A 104 9.62 -3.42 5.48
N MET A 105 9.61 -4.65 4.99
CA MET A 105 10.46 -5.10 3.89
C MET A 105 10.04 -4.49 2.56
N GLU A 106 8.74 -4.37 2.31
CA GLU A 106 8.21 -3.96 1.01
C GLU A 106 8.71 -2.58 0.57
N HIS A 107 8.92 -1.65 1.50
CA HIS A 107 9.43 -0.31 1.21
C HIS A 107 10.96 -0.24 1.17
N ALA A 108 11.64 -1.20 1.81
CA ALA A 108 13.09 -1.23 1.95
C ALA A 108 13.80 -1.90 0.77
N ILE A 109 13.13 -2.84 0.09
CA ILE A 109 13.68 -3.55 -1.07
C ILE A 109 13.60 -2.64 -2.29
N SER A 110 14.72 -2.43 -3.01
CA SER A 110 14.70 -1.67 -4.26
C SER A 110 13.84 -2.36 -5.33
N ASP A 111 13.30 -1.60 -6.27
CA ASP A 111 12.44 -2.16 -7.34
C ASP A 111 13.16 -3.26 -8.13
N GLU A 112 14.40 -3.01 -8.54
CA GLU A 112 15.22 -3.99 -9.27
C GLU A 112 15.47 -5.28 -8.45
N SER A 113 15.69 -5.15 -7.14
CA SER A 113 15.85 -6.31 -6.27
C SER A 113 14.54 -7.05 -6.12
N PHE A 114 13.42 -6.32 -5.97
CA PHE A 114 12.11 -6.92 -5.77
C PHE A 114 11.69 -7.76 -6.98
N GLU A 115 12.02 -7.37 -8.20
CA GLU A 115 11.79 -8.22 -9.38
C GLU A 115 12.46 -9.60 -9.23
N LYS A 116 13.68 -9.67 -8.68
CA LYS A 116 14.37 -10.94 -8.40
C LYS A 116 13.71 -11.73 -7.27
N TRP A 117 13.21 -11.04 -6.25
CA TRP A 117 12.41 -11.66 -5.19
C TRP A 117 11.12 -12.27 -5.75
N ARG A 118 10.38 -11.50 -6.57
CA ARG A 118 9.16 -11.94 -7.22
C ARG A 118 9.41 -13.18 -8.07
N ASP A 119 10.41 -13.14 -8.97
CA ASP A 119 10.76 -14.27 -9.84
C ASP A 119 11.05 -15.54 -9.02
N TYR A 120 11.85 -15.40 -7.95
CA TYR A 120 12.19 -16.53 -7.09
C TYR A 120 10.96 -17.07 -6.35
N ILE A 121 10.16 -16.21 -5.73
CA ILE A 121 8.99 -16.62 -4.95
C ILE A 121 7.92 -17.27 -5.84
N GLN A 122 7.69 -16.75 -7.05
CA GLN A 122 6.79 -17.36 -8.02
C GLN A 122 7.26 -18.76 -8.43
N SER A 123 8.58 -19.00 -8.53
CA SER A 123 9.13 -20.33 -8.84
C SER A 123 8.84 -21.38 -7.75
N LEU A 124 8.55 -20.96 -6.52
CA LEU A 124 8.22 -21.84 -5.40
C LEU A 124 6.79 -22.38 -5.45
N ASN A 125 5.90 -21.81 -6.29
CA ASN A 125 4.49 -22.19 -6.42
C ASN A 125 3.74 -22.26 -5.06
N LEU A 126 3.92 -21.21 -4.24
CA LEU A 126 3.31 -21.07 -2.91
C LEU A 126 1.79 -20.86 -2.91
#